data_AF-A0A5E4HLS2-F1
#
_entry.id   AF-A0A5E4HLS2-F1
#
_cell.length_a   1.000
_cell.length_b   1.000
_cell.length_c   1.000
_cell.angle_alpha   90.00
_cell.angle_beta   90.00
_cell.angle_gamma   90.00
#
_symmetry.space_group_name_H-M   'P 1'
#
loop_
_entity.id
_entity.type
_entity.pdbx_description
1 polymer ?
#
loop_
_entity_poly.entity_id
_entity_poly.type
_entity_poly.pdbx_seq_one_letter_code
_entity_poly.pdbx_strand_id
1 'polypeptide(L)' 'MHQFPSIELSTEGAQTYISLSQDNNPTEQAREHSKNNWVMMLASLKKLLEN' A
#
# COMPACT_ATOMS: atom_id res chain seq x y z
N MET A 1 19.22 -0.78 -8.23
CA MET A 1 18.41 0.03 -7.29
C MET A 1 17.44 -0.90 -6.58
N HIS A 2 17.39 -0.87 -5.25
CA HIS A 2 16.39 -1.62 -4.48
C HIS A 2 15.06 -0.85 -4.48
N GLN A 3 13.96 -1.57 -4.68
CA GLN A 3 12.60 -1.02 -4.60
C GLN A 3 12.16 -1.02 -3.14
N PHE A 4 11.92 0.16 -2.57
CA PHE A 4 11.35 0.28 -1.24
C PHE A 4 9.99 0.99 -1.36
N PRO A 5 8.90 0.39 -0.86
CA PRO A 5 7.61 1.08 -0.81
C PRO A 5 7.71 2.27 0.17
N SER A 6 7.13 3.41 -0.20
CA SER A 6 6.87 4.51 0.72
C SER A 6 5.46 4.38 1.27
N ILE A 7 5.31 4.64 2.57
CA ILE A 7 4.02 4.69 3.24
C ILE A 7 3.88 6.09 3.83
N GLU A 8 2.79 6.76 3.49
CA GLU A 8 2.42 8.05 4.05
C GLU A 8 1.14 7.88 4.86
N LEU A 9 1.13 8.51 6.04
CA LEU A 9 0.00 8.52 6.96
C LEU A 9 -0.44 9.97 7.17
N SER A 10 -1.73 10.21 7.06
CA SER A 10 -2.31 11.51 7.40
C SER A 10 -3.61 11.33 8.16
N THR A 11 -3.92 12.30 9.02
CA THR A 11 -5.22 12.32 9.71
C THR A 11 -6.31 12.76 8.73
N GLU A 12 -7.43 12.04 8.75
CA GLU A 12 -8.64 12.37 8.00
C GLU A 12 -9.83 12.38 8.98
N GLY A 13 -9.96 13.49 9.73
CA GLY A 13 -10.93 13.61 10.81
C GLY A 13 -10.64 12.63 11.94
N ALA A 14 -11.58 11.70 12.20
CA ALA A 14 -11.41 10.63 13.19
C ALA A 14 -10.73 9.37 12.63
N GLN A 15 -10.36 9.37 11.34
CA GLN A 15 -9.73 8.24 10.65
C GLN A 15 -8.27 8.56 10.31
N THR A 16 -7.52 7.52 9.96
CA THR A 16 -6.17 7.63 9.39
C THR A 16 -6.23 7.24 7.93
N TYR A 17 -5.83 8.17 7.05
CA TYR A 17 -5.58 7.88 5.65
C TYR A 17 -4.19 7.28 5.49
N ILE A 18 -4.10 6.18 4.74
CA ILE A 18 -2.86 5.46 4.44
C ILE A 18 -2.67 5.46 2.93
N SER A 19 -1.57 6.04 2.45
CA SER A 19 -1.13 5.95 1.06
C SER A 19 0.12 5.09 0.97
N LEU A 20 0.16 4.19 0.00
CA LEU A 20 1.32 3.36 -0.30
C LEU A 20 1.72 3.60 -1.76
N SER A 21 2.98 3.98 -1.97
CA SER A 21 3.55 4.14 -3.31
C SER A 21 4.76 3.24 -3.48
N GLN A 22 4.88 2.63 -4.64
CA GLN A 22 6.04 1.81 -5.00
C GLN A 22 6.44 2.11 -6.44
N ASP A 23 7.61 2.74 -6.59
CA ASP A 23 8.19 3.09 -7.88
C ASP A 23 9.23 2.07 -8.34
N ASN A 24 9.69 2.22 -9.59
CA ASN A 24 10.71 1.38 -10.23
C ASN A 24 10.31 -0.08 -10.47
N ASN A 25 9.03 -0.34 -10.76
CA ASN A 25 8.61 -1.66 -11.23
C ASN A 25 9.24 -1.94 -12.61
N PRO A 26 10.04 -3.02 -12.76
CA PRO A 26 10.82 -3.27 -13.97
C PRO A 26 9.95 -3.61 -15.20
N THR A 27 8.72 -4.06 -14.96
CA THR A 27 7.72 -4.34 -15.99
C THR A 27 6.33 -4.01 -15.46
N GLU A 28 5.38 -3.85 -16.38
CA GLU A 28 3.97 -3.66 -16.05
C GLU A 28 3.39 -4.87 -15.29
N GLN A 29 3.83 -6.09 -15.62
CA GLN A 29 3.42 -7.30 -14.90
C GLN A 29 3.93 -7.30 -13.45
N ALA A 30 5.15 -6.83 -13.21
CA ALA A 30 5.68 -6.66 -11.85
C ALA A 30 4.92 -5.58 -11.07
N ARG A 31 4.50 -4.50 -11.74
CA ARG A 31 3.65 -3.46 -11.16
C ARG A 31 2.30 -4.03 -10.72
N GLU A 32 1.63 -4.77 -11.59
CA GLU A 32 0.32 -5.36 -11.29
C GLU A 32 0.40 -6.44 -10.20
N HIS A 33 1.44 -7.28 -10.22
CA HIS A 33 1.64 -8.27 -9.16
C HIS A 33 1.88 -7.60 -7.81
N SER A 34 2.72 -6.56 -7.76
CA SER A 34 2.97 -5.79 -6.54
C SER A 34 1.72 -5.09 -6.04
N LYS A 35 0.94 -4.47 -6.95
CA LYS A 35 -0.34 -3.81 -6.63
C LYS A 35 -1.31 -4.77 -5.95
N ASN A 36 -1.49 -5.98 -6.50
CA ASN A 36 -2.41 -6.96 -5.91
C ASN A 36 -1.97 -7.40 -4.50
N ASN A 37 -0.68 -7.59 -4.29
CA ASN A 37 -0.13 -7.92 -2.98
C ASN A 37 -0.39 -6.80 -1.95
N TRP A 38 -0.17 -5.54 -2.33
CA TRP A 38 -0.42 -4.39 -1.46
C TRP A 38 -1.91 -4.18 -1.16
N VAL A 39 -2.79 -4.39 -2.13
CA VAL A 39 -4.24 -4.34 -1.92
C VAL A 39 -4.68 -5.37 -0.88
N MET A 40 -4.19 -6.61 -0.97
CA MET A 40 -4.50 -7.66 0.03
C MET A 40 -3.97 -7.33 1.42
N MET A 41 -2.76 -6.75 1.51
CA MET A 41 -2.16 -6.31 2.77
C MET A 41 -3.01 -5.21 3.42
N LEU A 42 -3.34 -4.15 2.68
CA LEU A 42 -4.15 -3.03 3.20
C LEU A 42 -5.55 -3.46 3.62
N ALA A 43 -6.17 -4.38 2.87
CA ALA A 43 -7.47 -4.95 3.26
C ALA A 43 -7.39 -5.74 4.58
N SER A 44 -6.32 -6.52 4.76
CA SER A 44 -6.10 -7.29 5.99
C SER A 44 -5.79 -6.37 7.19
N LEU A 45 -5.01 -5.31 6.96
CA LEU A 45 -4.71 -4.30 7.98
C LEU A 45 -5.98 -3.57 8.42
N LYS A 46 -6.82 -3.14 7.47
CA LYS A 46 -8.11 -2.51 7.75
C LYS A 46 -8.99 -3.41 8.61
N LYS A 47 -9.12 -4.68 8.24
CA LYS A 47 -9.87 -5.68 9.01
C LYS A 47 -9.31 -5.87 10.42
N LEU A 48 -7.98 -5.85 10.60
CA LEU A 48 -7.37 -6.00 11.91
C LEU A 48 -7.69 -4.81 12.84
N LEU A 49 -7.68 -3.58 12.31
CA LEU A 49 -7.77 -2.35 13.09
C LEU A 49 -9.20 -1.84 13.30
N GLU A 50 -10.12 -2.17 12.37
CA GLU A 50 -11.49 -1.66 12.36
C GLU A 50 -12.55 -2.74 12.65
N ASN A 51 -12.11 -3.91 13.14
CA ASN A 51 -13.01 -4.99 13.56
C ASN A 51 -13.86 -4.60 14.78
#